data_AF-A0A0H4X9R7-F1
#
_entry.id   AF-A0A0H4X9R7-F1
#
_cell.length_a   1.000
_cell.length_b   1.000
_cell.length_c   1.000
_cell.angle_alpha   90.00
_cell.angle_beta   90.00
_cell.angle_gamma   90.00
#
_symmetry.space_group_name_H-M   'P 1'
#
loop_
_entity.id
_entity.type
_entity.pdbx_description
1 polymer ?
#
loop_
_entity_poly.entity_id
_entity_poly.type
_entity_poly.pdbx_seq_one_letter_code
_entity_poly.pdbx_strand_id
1 'polypeptide(L)'
;MRSEDIPITPRTRALIVRYEQDRPVIEATARDTLIRYGLEGDRDVDSVVLHPHDPARAARSLPGQEWSESFDEHERFAAALLEREAELRIDHLPVHIFGCAPLALMLELASRLPRRPVCVYQQAQDGSWSLGYDRMIAPATEDFFQVEGLPSGRQGGRGHVLLVVEVTRAIRDNVRSKVSAWLPEASLLTTVCLRPVAGPSTTAVQNPGQVARAAVQFREVLDRLHELLDGAESVVLAIDAPGSFAAALGTVVNPTTQHPLTLLHFNADRQVYDRVHVIRARRVVAPRVPTADDKLAATQVLRAVQRVHTELVAWLKEPAQQPFVEHIDGQAYLRSEIEDDPAFERTPLFRHGAGKWKLDWELLLGLGALRERLQSQDDWKECLRLFLIHEAFHVRQGGLTSYSYRGIGRAGFVLEAADYDADAVGVEVALAWRKAKQGGTVKDVGQVKTLESIVWNSLEILRVFEPVRPVRELAERRLRRYLIWLFHACRFSVLAVRSPDAEVRDELERVTVELVGLPAFRDPHESYFQQRVRLSLEDSREEVMLAIYFRHRLVRMDNHRAWVEDLLQSLRDWEASSREELQDRVRLLFERLFERHPELLAARRTDAR
;
A
#
# COMPACT_ATOMS: atom_id res chain seq x y z
N MET A 1 4.45 -11.04 13.28
CA MET A 1 5.61 -11.58 13.99
C MET A 1 6.47 -10.43 14.50
N ARG A 2 6.65 -10.37 15.82
CA ARG A 2 7.55 -9.46 16.55
C ARG A 2 8.91 -10.14 16.74
N SER A 3 9.96 -9.41 17.12
CA SER A 3 11.30 -9.98 17.42
C SER A 3 11.24 -11.04 18.53
N GLU A 4 10.41 -10.80 19.56
CA GLU A 4 10.16 -11.72 20.68
C GLU A 4 9.53 -13.06 20.25
N ASP A 5 8.83 -13.08 19.11
CA ASP A 5 8.22 -14.29 18.56
C ASP A 5 9.26 -15.21 17.88
N ILE A 6 10.47 -14.71 17.62
CA ILE A 6 11.56 -15.49 17.03
C ILE A 6 12.28 -16.23 18.17
N PRO A 7 12.19 -17.57 18.23
CA PRO A 7 12.59 -18.35 19.41
C PRO A 7 14.10 -18.55 19.50
N ILE A 8 14.93 -17.52 19.25
CA ILE A 8 16.39 -17.63 19.30
C ILE A 8 16.96 -17.06 20.60
N THR A 9 18.07 -17.67 21.04
CA THR A 9 18.83 -17.38 22.25
C THR A 9 20.32 -17.20 21.89
N PRO A 10 21.18 -16.72 22.80
CA PRO A 10 22.62 -16.64 22.54
C PRO A 10 23.30 -17.99 22.23
N ARG A 11 22.64 -19.12 22.52
CA ARG A 11 23.14 -20.47 22.22
C ARG A 11 22.71 -20.96 20.85
N THR A 12 21.67 -20.35 20.25
CA THR A 12 21.12 -20.79 18.98
C THR A 12 22.16 -20.66 17.87
N ARG A 13 22.44 -21.78 17.21
CA ARG A 13 23.43 -21.90 16.12
C ARG A 13 22.81 -21.85 14.74
N ALA A 14 21.53 -22.19 14.63
CA ALA A 14 20.77 -22.11 13.39
C ALA A 14 19.26 -22.02 13.67
N LEU A 15 18.50 -21.56 12.67
CA LEU A 15 17.04 -21.47 12.73
C LEU A 15 16.41 -22.33 11.63
N ILE A 16 15.54 -23.27 12.01
CA ILE A 16 14.62 -23.95 11.09
C ILE A 16 13.44 -23.02 10.82
N VAL A 17 13.22 -22.73 9.54
CA VAL A 17 12.03 -22.01 9.07
C VAL A 17 11.14 -22.99 8.33
N ARG A 18 10.02 -23.35 8.96
CA ARG A 18 8.97 -24.16 8.34
C ARG A 18 7.97 -23.26 7.64
N TYR A 19 7.90 -23.36 6.32
CA TYR A 19 6.94 -22.59 5.53
C TYR A 19 5.82 -23.51 5.04
N GLU A 20 4.68 -23.50 5.75
CA GLU A 20 3.61 -24.49 5.63
C GLU A 20 2.40 -24.02 4.80
N GLN A 21 2.61 -23.17 3.79
CA GLN A 21 1.52 -22.54 3.02
C GLN A 21 0.60 -23.55 2.33
N ASP A 22 1.18 -24.50 1.60
CA ASP A 22 0.44 -25.49 0.81
C ASP A 22 0.15 -26.76 1.63
N ARG A 23 1.02 -27.11 2.60
CA ARG A 23 0.91 -28.31 3.44
C ARG A 23 1.82 -28.21 4.68
N PRO A 24 1.53 -28.93 5.77
CA PRO A 24 2.33 -28.91 6.99
C PRO A 24 3.74 -29.46 6.79
N VAL A 25 4.69 -28.99 7.60
CA VAL A 25 6.06 -29.50 7.69
C VAL A 25 6.24 -30.13 9.08
N ILE A 26 6.38 -31.45 9.10
CA ILE A 26 6.56 -32.20 10.35
C ILE A 26 7.93 -31.86 10.95
N GLU A 27 7.93 -31.25 12.13
CA GLU A 27 9.15 -30.77 12.79
C GLU A 27 10.17 -31.87 13.05
N ALA A 28 9.73 -33.03 13.55
CA ALA A 28 10.60 -34.18 13.79
C ALA A 28 11.36 -34.59 12.51
N THR A 29 10.66 -34.65 11.38
CA THR A 29 11.28 -34.99 10.09
C THR A 29 12.27 -33.93 9.60
N ALA A 30 12.00 -32.64 9.86
CA ALA A 30 12.93 -31.57 9.54
C ALA A 30 14.23 -31.69 10.37
N ARG A 31 14.10 -31.93 11.68
CA ARG A 31 15.23 -32.15 12.61
C ARG A 31 16.05 -33.38 12.24
N ASP A 32 15.38 -34.52 12.00
CA ASP A 32 16.03 -35.76 11.53
C ASP A 32 16.80 -35.55 10.23
N THR A 33 16.28 -34.69 9.35
CA THR A 33 16.96 -34.33 8.11
C THR A 33 18.23 -33.54 8.38
N LEU A 34 18.22 -32.55 9.28
CA LEU A 34 19.45 -31.83 9.64
C LEU A 34 20.53 -32.75 10.22
N ILE A 35 20.13 -33.70 11.09
CA ILE A 35 21.04 -34.69 11.67
C ILE A 35 21.72 -35.52 10.57
N ARG A 36 20.95 -35.98 9.57
CA ARG A 36 21.48 -36.74 8.43
C ARG A 36 22.50 -35.95 7.59
N TYR A 37 22.39 -34.63 7.55
CA TYR A 37 23.33 -33.74 6.85
C TYR A 37 24.46 -33.22 7.74
N GLY A 38 24.70 -33.83 8.91
CA GLY A 38 25.89 -33.59 9.73
C GLY A 38 25.84 -32.33 10.61
N LEU A 39 24.67 -31.71 10.76
CA LEU A 39 24.47 -30.67 11.77
C LEU A 39 24.17 -31.37 13.09
N GLU A 40 25.17 -31.43 13.98
CA GLU A 40 25.10 -32.14 15.26
C GLU A 40 23.89 -31.70 16.10
N GLY A 41 22.81 -32.49 16.02
CA GLY A 41 21.89 -32.80 17.11
C GLY A 41 21.37 -31.64 17.96
N ASP A 42 20.36 -30.95 17.42
CA ASP A 42 19.08 -30.64 18.10
C ASP A 42 19.05 -29.62 19.26
N ARG A 43 20.10 -29.47 20.09
CA ARG A 43 20.02 -28.65 21.31
C ARG A 43 20.02 -27.14 21.06
N ASP A 44 20.71 -26.71 20.01
CA ASP A 44 20.94 -25.30 19.70
C ASP A 44 20.33 -24.90 18.34
N VAL A 45 19.34 -25.65 17.85
CA VAL A 45 18.61 -25.34 16.60
C VAL A 45 17.15 -25.11 16.91
N ASP A 46 16.76 -23.84 16.87
CA ASP A 46 15.38 -23.42 17.11
C ASP A 46 14.54 -23.54 15.83
N SER A 47 13.22 -23.56 16.00
CA SER A 47 12.27 -23.78 14.91
C SER A 47 11.15 -22.77 14.98
N VAL A 48 10.83 -22.16 13.84
CA VAL A 48 9.72 -21.22 13.68
C VAL A 48 8.84 -21.62 12.49
N VAL A 49 7.53 -21.45 12.65
CA VAL A 49 6.56 -21.61 11.56
C VAL A 49 6.24 -20.22 11.02
N LEU A 50 6.60 -19.96 9.77
CA LEU A 50 6.41 -18.64 9.14
C LEU A 50 4.96 -18.43 8.68
N HIS A 51 4.34 -19.47 8.14
CA HIS A 51 2.93 -19.48 7.77
C HIS A 51 2.40 -20.87 8.12
N PRO A 52 1.58 -21.00 9.19
CA PRO A 52 0.98 -22.28 9.53
C PRO A 52 0.01 -22.71 8.44
N HIS A 53 -0.08 -24.01 8.22
CA HIS A 53 -1.00 -24.56 7.23
C HIS A 53 -2.45 -24.28 7.61
N ASP A 54 -3.10 -23.41 6.85
CA ASP A 54 -4.53 -23.12 6.93
C ASP A 54 -5.15 -23.24 5.53
N PRO A 55 -5.91 -24.30 5.23
CA PRO A 55 -6.56 -24.49 3.94
C PRO A 55 -7.47 -23.32 3.52
N ALA A 56 -8.05 -22.60 4.49
CA ALA A 56 -8.90 -21.44 4.21
C ALA A 56 -8.10 -20.21 3.75
N ARG A 57 -6.78 -20.20 4.00
CA ARG A 57 -5.85 -19.11 3.66
C ARG A 57 -4.78 -19.54 2.66
N ALA A 58 -4.97 -20.69 2.00
CA ALA A 58 -4.02 -21.20 1.02
C ALA A 58 -3.82 -20.18 -0.11
N ALA A 59 -2.59 -19.71 -0.31
CA ALA A 59 -2.34 -18.62 -1.26
C ALA A 59 -2.82 -18.97 -2.68
N ARG A 60 -2.75 -20.25 -3.07
CA ARG A 60 -3.18 -20.74 -4.38
C ARG A 60 -4.68 -20.61 -4.64
N SER A 61 -5.52 -20.66 -3.60
CA SER A 61 -6.97 -20.47 -3.74
C SER A 61 -7.35 -18.99 -3.79
N LEU A 62 -6.45 -18.10 -3.37
CA LEU A 62 -6.66 -16.66 -3.38
C LEU A 62 -6.27 -16.03 -4.73
N PRO A 63 -6.99 -15.00 -5.20
CA PRO A 63 -6.54 -14.17 -6.31
C PRO A 63 -5.14 -13.60 -6.04
N GLY A 64 -4.31 -13.44 -7.08
CA GLY A 64 -2.92 -12.99 -6.93
C GLY A 64 -2.74 -11.64 -6.20
N GLN A 65 -3.78 -10.79 -6.16
CA GLN A 65 -3.78 -9.51 -5.44
C GLN A 65 -3.88 -9.66 -3.91
N GLU A 66 -4.29 -10.82 -3.43
CA GLU A 66 -4.48 -11.12 -2.00
C GLU A 66 -3.24 -11.79 -1.38
N TRP A 67 -2.20 -12.03 -2.16
CA TRP A 67 -0.94 -12.62 -1.70
C TRP A 67 -0.09 -11.63 -0.88
N SER A 68 -0.49 -10.35 -0.82
CA SER A 68 0.26 -9.29 -0.14
C SER A 68 0.57 -9.63 1.31
N GLU A 69 -0.38 -10.25 2.02
CA GLU A 69 -0.19 -10.62 3.43
C GLU A 69 0.98 -11.61 3.61
N SER A 70 1.14 -12.56 2.70
CA SER A 70 2.26 -13.51 2.76
C SER A 70 3.60 -12.82 2.52
N PHE A 71 3.67 -11.90 1.55
CA PHE A 71 4.89 -11.12 1.33
C PHE A 71 5.18 -10.14 2.48
N ASP A 72 4.15 -9.54 3.08
CA ASP A 72 4.31 -8.68 4.26
C ASP A 72 4.77 -9.47 5.49
N GLU A 73 4.34 -10.73 5.63
CA GLU A 73 4.83 -11.65 6.65
C GLU A 73 6.30 -11.98 6.46
N HIS A 74 6.79 -12.18 5.23
CA HIS A 74 8.21 -12.35 4.96
C HIS A 74 9.03 -11.12 5.36
N GLU A 75 8.53 -9.91 5.08
CA GLU A 75 9.19 -8.68 5.52
C GLU A 75 9.24 -8.59 7.04
N ARG A 76 8.11 -8.86 7.72
CA ARG A 76 8.04 -8.87 9.18
C ARG A 76 8.99 -9.91 9.78
N PHE A 77 9.06 -11.10 9.20
CA PHE A 77 9.98 -12.15 9.61
C PHE A 77 11.44 -11.73 9.49
N ALA A 78 11.85 -11.26 8.32
CA ALA A 78 13.22 -10.84 8.08
C ALA A 78 13.63 -9.68 8.99
N ALA A 79 12.75 -8.71 9.21
CA ALA A 79 12.98 -7.61 10.13
C ALA A 79 13.09 -8.08 11.59
N ALA A 80 12.16 -8.90 12.06
CA ALA A 80 12.15 -9.46 13.41
C ALA A 80 13.41 -10.31 13.68
N LEU A 81 13.84 -11.10 12.70
CA LEU A 81 15.07 -11.90 12.81
C LEU A 81 16.31 -11.03 12.91
N LEU A 82 16.44 -9.99 12.07
CA LEU A 82 17.56 -9.04 12.13
C LEU A 82 17.60 -8.27 13.47
N GLU A 83 16.45 -7.82 13.96
CA GLU A 83 16.33 -7.15 15.26
C GLU A 83 16.80 -8.07 16.39
N ARG A 84 16.33 -9.32 16.39
CA ARG A 84 16.69 -10.32 17.40
C ARG A 84 18.16 -10.73 17.33
N GLU A 85 18.73 -10.86 16.14
CA GLU A 85 20.16 -11.08 15.93
C GLU A 85 21.00 -9.94 16.53
N ALA A 86 20.58 -8.68 16.31
CA ALA A 86 21.26 -7.51 16.86
C ALA A 86 21.19 -7.46 18.39
N GLU A 87 20.03 -7.73 18.98
CA GLU A 87 19.85 -7.83 20.45
C GLU A 87 20.81 -8.85 21.08
N LEU A 88 20.96 -10.01 20.45
CA LEU A 88 21.77 -11.12 20.93
C LEU A 88 23.24 -11.05 20.49
N ARG A 89 23.61 -10.04 19.68
CA ARG A 89 24.93 -9.87 19.07
C ARG A 89 25.36 -11.09 18.24
N ILE A 90 24.42 -11.68 17.51
CA ILE A 90 24.65 -12.78 16.57
C ILE A 90 24.89 -12.18 15.18
N ASP A 91 26.02 -12.49 14.57
CA ASP A 91 26.30 -12.11 13.19
C ASP A 91 25.68 -13.12 12.23
N HIS A 92 24.51 -12.79 11.69
CA HIS A 92 23.79 -13.54 10.65
C HIS A 92 23.62 -15.04 10.94
N LEU A 93 22.56 -15.39 11.68
CA LEU A 93 22.20 -16.76 12.02
C LEU A 93 21.94 -17.59 10.74
N PRO A 94 22.54 -18.78 10.59
CA PRO A 94 22.20 -19.73 9.54
C PRO A 94 20.71 -20.10 9.53
N VAL A 95 20.10 -20.12 8.34
CA VAL A 95 18.68 -20.42 8.17
C VAL A 95 18.48 -21.68 7.33
N HIS A 96 17.72 -22.64 7.87
CA HIS A 96 17.31 -23.88 7.20
C HIS A 96 15.84 -23.81 6.82
N ILE A 97 15.54 -23.62 5.54
CA ILE A 97 14.19 -23.45 5.02
C ILE A 97 13.63 -24.81 4.59
N PHE A 98 12.56 -25.25 5.24
CA PHE A 98 11.73 -26.37 4.83
C PHE A 98 10.43 -25.81 4.25
N GLY A 99 10.41 -25.67 2.92
CA GLY A 99 9.38 -24.92 2.23
C GLY A 99 8.35 -25.79 1.51
N CYS A 100 7.10 -25.67 1.92
CA CYS A 100 5.92 -26.17 1.23
C CYS A 100 5.05 -24.98 0.79
N ALA A 101 5.60 -24.13 -0.08
CA ALA A 101 4.94 -22.91 -0.54
C ALA A 101 5.09 -22.70 -2.06
N PRO A 102 4.23 -21.85 -2.66
CA PRO A 102 4.38 -21.45 -4.06
C PRO A 102 5.76 -20.86 -4.39
N LEU A 103 6.21 -21.08 -5.64
CA LEU A 103 7.56 -20.68 -6.08
C LEU A 103 7.86 -19.19 -5.91
N ALA A 104 6.89 -18.32 -6.18
CA ALA A 104 7.03 -16.88 -6.00
C ALA A 104 7.30 -16.51 -4.53
N LEU A 105 6.66 -17.20 -3.58
CA LEU A 105 6.84 -16.99 -2.15
C LEU A 105 8.20 -17.51 -1.67
N MET A 106 8.62 -18.69 -2.14
CA MET A 106 9.95 -19.24 -1.86
C MET A 106 11.09 -18.34 -2.36
N LEU A 107 10.95 -17.81 -3.59
CA LEU A 107 11.92 -16.86 -4.16
C LEU A 107 11.96 -15.57 -3.35
N GLU A 108 10.81 -14.99 -3.04
CA GLU A 108 10.74 -13.71 -2.34
C GLU A 108 11.29 -13.82 -0.90
N LEU A 109 10.90 -14.85 -0.14
CA LEU A 109 11.43 -15.10 1.21
C LEU A 109 12.96 -15.16 1.21
N ALA A 110 13.55 -15.92 0.28
CA ALA A 110 14.99 -16.07 0.19
C ALA A 110 15.70 -14.76 -0.20
N SER A 111 15.05 -13.90 -0.99
CA SER A 111 15.57 -12.56 -1.32
C SER A 111 15.59 -11.61 -0.10
N ARG A 112 14.76 -11.87 0.92
CA ARG A 112 14.75 -11.13 2.19
C ARG A 112 15.77 -11.60 3.20
N LEU A 113 16.53 -12.64 2.88
CA LEU A 113 17.60 -13.19 3.72
C LEU A 113 18.97 -12.97 3.07
N PRO A 114 19.36 -11.71 2.78
CA PRO A 114 20.64 -11.43 2.14
C PRO A 114 21.80 -11.79 3.08
N ARG A 115 22.94 -12.16 2.49
CA ARG A 115 24.26 -12.32 3.16
C ARG A 115 24.40 -13.41 4.24
N ARG A 116 23.31 -13.97 4.77
CA ARG A 116 23.35 -15.08 5.74
C ARG A 116 23.55 -16.45 5.10
N PRO A 117 24.12 -17.46 5.77
CA PRO A 117 24.06 -18.85 5.30
C PRO A 117 22.59 -19.30 5.19
N VAL A 118 22.22 -19.85 4.02
CA VAL A 118 20.86 -20.35 3.76
C VAL A 118 20.94 -21.74 3.14
N CYS A 119 20.28 -22.70 3.79
CA CYS A 119 20.07 -24.04 3.27
C CYS A 119 18.58 -24.24 3.00
N VAL A 120 18.23 -24.78 1.83
CA VAL A 120 16.83 -25.00 1.45
C VAL A 120 16.63 -26.47 1.12
N TYR A 121 15.65 -27.06 1.79
CA TYR A 121 15.32 -28.48 1.65
C TYR A 121 14.13 -28.65 0.72
N GLN A 122 14.17 -29.71 -0.06
CA GLN A 122 13.12 -30.10 -0.99
C GLN A 122 12.49 -31.40 -0.49
N GLN A 123 11.16 -31.41 -0.38
CA GLN A 123 10.40 -32.62 -0.09
C GLN A 123 10.13 -33.38 -1.38
N ALA A 124 10.43 -34.67 -1.39
CA ALA A 124 10.06 -35.61 -2.44
C ALA A 124 8.57 -36.01 -2.33
N GLN A 125 8.06 -36.76 -3.31
CA GLN A 125 6.67 -37.22 -3.32
C GLN A 125 6.37 -38.21 -2.19
N ASP A 126 7.36 -38.99 -1.75
CA ASP A 126 7.26 -39.92 -0.63
C ASP A 126 7.32 -39.23 0.75
N GLY A 127 7.43 -37.89 0.77
CA GLY A 127 7.52 -37.09 1.99
C GLY A 127 8.93 -36.93 2.56
N SER A 128 9.93 -37.63 2.00
CA SER A 128 11.32 -37.50 2.44
C SER A 128 11.90 -36.14 2.05
N TRP A 129 12.80 -35.62 2.89
CA TRP A 129 13.48 -34.34 2.64
C TRP A 129 14.93 -34.57 2.23
N SER A 130 15.39 -33.76 1.28
CA SER A 130 16.77 -33.71 0.80
C SER A 130 17.26 -32.26 0.72
N LEU A 131 18.57 -32.05 0.86
CA LEU A 131 19.17 -30.73 0.69
C LEU A 131 19.14 -30.36 -0.80
N GLY A 132 18.34 -29.36 -1.15
CA GLY A 132 18.21 -28.90 -2.53
C GLY A 132 19.16 -27.74 -2.88
N TYR A 133 19.49 -26.92 -1.90
CA TYR A 133 20.39 -25.78 -2.06
C TYR A 133 21.10 -25.46 -0.75
N ASP A 134 22.36 -25.05 -0.84
CA ASP A 134 23.16 -24.52 0.26
C ASP A 134 24.02 -23.38 -0.30
N ARG A 135 23.82 -22.18 0.23
CA ARG A 135 24.55 -20.97 -0.20
C ARG A 135 26.07 -21.09 0.03
N MET A 136 26.51 -21.94 0.95
CA MET A 136 27.93 -22.12 1.28
C MET A 136 28.63 -23.15 0.38
N ILE A 137 27.88 -23.97 -0.36
CA ILE A 137 28.45 -24.92 -1.30
C ILE A 137 29.00 -24.17 -2.52
N ALA A 138 30.22 -24.52 -2.92
CA ALA A 138 30.83 -23.97 -4.13
C ALA A 138 29.97 -24.31 -5.37
N PRO A 139 29.69 -23.34 -6.26
CA PRO A 139 28.94 -23.60 -7.46
C PRO A 139 29.68 -24.61 -8.36
N ALA A 140 28.92 -25.46 -9.05
CA ALA A 140 29.47 -26.33 -10.08
C ALA A 140 30.19 -25.49 -11.16
N THR A 141 31.23 -26.06 -11.76
CA THR A 141 32.03 -25.38 -12.78
C THR A 141 31.34 -25.32 -14.14
N GLU A 142 30.54 -26.33 -14.46
CA GLU A 142 29.79 -26.42 -15.71
C GLU A 142 28.52 -25.58 -15.65
N ASP A 143 28.20 -24.88 -16.75
CA ASP A 143 26.97 -24.11 -16.86
C ASP A 143 25.74 -25.00 -16.67
N PHE A 144 24.85 -24.57 -15.78
CA PHE A 144 23.56 -25.22 -15.61
C PHE A 144 22.58 -24.75 -16.68
N PHE A 145 22.53 -23.45 -16.93
CA PHE A 145 21.60 -22.85 -17.89
C PHE A 145 22.21 -22.61 -19.26
N GLN A 146 21.46 -22.98 -20.29
CA GLN A 146 21.48 -22.33 -21.60
C GLN A 146 20.58 -21.08 -21.54
N VAL A 147 21.12 -19.93 -21.96
CA VAL A 147 20.42 -18.64 -21.96
C VAL A 147 20.07 -18.25 -23.40
N GLU A 148 18.79 -18.01 -23.66
CA GLU A 148 18.27 -17.60 -24.97
C GLU A 148 17.57 -16.24 -24.89
N GLY A 149 17.63 -15.44 -25.96
CA GLY A 149 16.92 -14.16 -26.07
C GLY A 149 17.52 -12.98 -25.31
N LEU A 150 18.64 -13.19 -24.62
CA LEU A 150 19.39 -12.09 -23.98
C LEU A 150 19.98 -11.17 -25.06
N PRO A 151 19.76 -9.84 -24.99
CA PRO A 151 20.30 -8.91 -25.97
C PRO A 151 21.83 -8.99 -26.08
N SER A 152 22.36 -8.83 -27.29
CA SER A 152 23.81 -8.82 -27.54
C SER A 152 24.45 -7.45 -27.39
N GLY A 153 23.64 -6.39 -27.28
CA GLY A 153 24.10 -5.00 -27.17
C GLY A 153 23.05 -4.13 -26.50
N ARG A 154 23.41 -2.88 -26.19
CA ARG A 154 22.50 -1.93 -25.55
C ARG A 154 21.33 -1.62 -26.46
N GLN A 155 20.13 -1.60 -25.89
CA GLN A 155 18.89 -1.23 -26.55
C GLN A 155 18.18 -0.19 -25.70
N GLY A 156 17.70 0.87 -26.34
CA GLY A 156 16.80 1.84 -25.70
C GLY A 156 15.34 1.46 -25.91
N GLY A 157 14.47 1.98 -25.08
CA GLY A 157 13.02 1.80 -25.20
C GLY A 157 12.33 1.88 -23.85
N ARG A 158 10.99 1.93 -23.86
CA ARG A 158 10.18 1.78 -22.65
C ARG A 158 9.36 0.51 -22.78
N GLY A 159 9.42 -0.35 -21.78
CA GLY A 159 8.69 -1.61 -21.78
C GLY A 159 9.22 -2.59 -20.74
N HIS A 160 8.80 -3.84 -20.86
CA HIS A 160 9.10 -4.91 -19.92
C HIS A 160 9.96 -6.00 -20.56
N VAL A 161 10.67 -6.75 -19.73
CA VAL A 161 11.37 -7.98 -20.14
C VAL A 161 10.58 -9.18 -19.65
N LEU A 162 10.24 -10.14 -20.52
CA LEU A 162 9.69 -11.41 -20.06
C LEU A 162 10.84 -12.39 -19.79
N LEU A 163 11.04 -12.77 -18.53
CA LEU A 163 12.07 -13.72 -18.10
C LEU A 163 11.41 -15.05 -17.73
N VAL A 164 11.77 -16.13 -18.42
CA VAL A 164 11.20 -17.47 -18.20
C VAL A 164 12.27 -18.46 -17.76
N VAL A 165 12.07 -19.07 -16.59
CA VAL A 165 12.95 -20.13 -16.06
C VAL A 165 12.24 -21.48 -16.15
N GLU A 166 12.80 -22.40 -16.92
CA GLU A 166 12.20 -23.70 -17.24
C GLU A 166 13.12 -24.83 -16.79
N VAL A 167 13.02 -25.25 -15.52
CA VAL A 167 13.85 -26.34 -14.98
C VAL A 167 13.13 -27.67 -15.08
N THR A 168 11.86 -27.71 -14.69
CA THR A 168 11.09 -28.97 -14.64
C THR A 168 10.28 -29.22 -15.91
N ARG A 169 9.69 -28.18 -16.50
CA ARG A 169 8.88 -28.25 -17.71
C ARG A 169 9.15 -27.07 -18.62
N ALA A 170 8.96 -27.29 -19.92
CA ALA A 170 8.89 -26.19 -20.87
C ALA A 170 7.56 -25.43 -20.71
N ILE A 171 7.62 -24.17 -20.29
CA ILE A 171 6.50 -23.26 -20.06
C ILE A 171 6.54 -22.00 -20.94
N ARG A 172 7.58 -21.75 -21.73
CA ARG A 172 7.80 -20.49 -22.48
C ARG A 172 6.61 -20.10 -23.36
N ASP A 173 6.16 -21.00 -24.22
CA ASP A 173 5.06 -20.71 -25.15
C ASP A 173 3.74 -20.51 -24.40
N ASN A 174 3.54 -21.28 -23.33
CA ASN A 174 2.38 -21.16 -22.46
C ASN A 174 2.35 -19.81 -21.73
N VAL A 175 3.49 -19.38 -21.18
CA VAL A 175 3.66 -18.07 -20.54
C VAL A 175 3.39 -16.97 -21.55
N ARG A 176 4.06 -16.98 -22.71
CA ARG A 176 3.93 -15.93 -23.73
C ARG A 176 2.48 -15.78 -24.19
N SER A 177 1.80 -16.88 -24.48
CA SER A 177 0.39 -16.90 -24.90
C SER A 177 -0.56 -16.36 -23.82
N LYS A 178 -0.29 -16.61 -22.54
CA LYS A 178 -1.17 -16.19 -21.44
C LYS A 178 -0.88 -14.76 -20.97
N VAL A 179 0.38 -14.35 -21.01
CA VAL A 179 0.82 -13.00 -20.61
C VAL A 179 0.45 -11.97 -21.68
N SER A 180 0.42 -12.33 -22.96
CA SER A 180 0.03 -11.43 -24.05
C SER A 180 -1.39 -10.87 -23.92
N ALA A 181 -2.26 -11.50 -23.13
CA ALA A 181 -3.61 -11.02 -22.85
C ALA A 181 -3.64 -9.71 -22.04
N TRP A 182 -2.59 -9.41 -21.28
CA TRP A 182 -2.52 -8.21 -20.42
C TRP A 182 -1.19 -7.46 -20.52
N LEU A 183 -0.19 -8.03 -21.17
CA LEU A 183 1.08 -7.40 -21.49
C LEU A 183 1.26 -7.47 -23.02
N PRO A 184 0.84 -6.43 -23.75
CA PRO A 184 0.93 -6.40 -25.22
C PRO A 184 2.35 -6.64 -25.70
N GLU A 185 2.50 -7.29 -26.86
CA GLU A 185 3.82 -7.58 -27.44
C GLU A 185 4.62 -6.29 -27.72
N ALA A 186 3.94 -5.20 -28.08
CA ALA A 186 4.55 -3.88 -28.26
C ALA A 186 5.15 -3.29 -26.96
N SER A 187 4.75 -3.80 -25.80
CA SER A 187 5.29 -3.41 -24.49
C SER A 187 6.42 -4.32 -24.02
N LEU A 188 6.78 -5.37 -24.77
CA LEU A 188 7.90 -6.24 -24.47
C LEU A 188 9.16 -5.78 -25.22
N LEU A 189 10.22 -5.50 -24.48
CA LEU A 189 11.53 -5.20 -25.05
C LEU A 189 12.19 -6.48 -25.57
N THR A 190 12.11 -7.56 -24.79
CA THR A 190 12.61 -8.89 -25.17
C THR A 190 11.99 -9.99 -24.31
N THR A 191 12.13 -11.24 -24.75
CA THR A 191 11.87 -12.44 -23.96
C THR A 191 13.17 -13.20 -23.76
N VAL A 192 13.61 -13.33 -22.51
CA VAL A 192 14.80 -14.11 -22.13
C VAL A 192 14.35 -15.42 -21.50
N CYS A 193 15.03 -16.51 -21.84
CA CYS A 193 14.72 -17.81 -21.30
C CYS A 193 15.96 -18.55 -20.79
N LEU A 194 15.86 -19.11 -19.59
CA LEU A 194 16.86 -19.98 -18.98
C LEU A 194 16.34 -21.41 -18.91
N ARG A 195 17.08 -22.36 -19.51
CA ARG A 195 16.79 -23.79 -19.53
C ARG A 195 18.01 -24.60 -19.11
N PRO A 196 17.87 -25.71 -18.37
CA PRO A 196 18.99 -26.62 -18.15
C PRO A 196 19.64 -26.99 -19.48
N VAL A 197 20.97 -27.07 -19.54
CA VAL A 197 21.71 -27.49 -20.75
C VAL A 197 21.26 -28.89 -21.21
N ALA A 198 20.91 -29.77 -20.27
CA ALA A 198 20.36 -31.10 -20.54
C ALA A 198 18.86 -31.11 -20.93
N GLY A 199 18.22 -29.94 -20.96
CA GLY A 199 16.79 -29.77 -21.18
C GLY A 199 15.94 -29.79 -19.89
N PRO A 200 14.73 -29.19 -19.90
CA PRO A 200 13.83 -29.22 -18.75
C PRO A 200 13.37 -30.64 -18.40
N SER A 201 13.48 -31.03 -17.14
CA SER A 201 13.07 -32.35 -16.63
C SER A 201 12.87 -32.32 -15.11
N THR A 202 12.03 -33.21 -14.57
CA THR A 202 11.88 -33.41 -13.12
C THR A 202 13.16 -33.89 -12.45
N THR A 203 14.11 -34.44 -13.21
CA THR A 203 15.42 -34.90 -12.76
C THR A 203 16.57 -34.01 -13.22
N ALA A 204 16.28 -32.81 -13.74
CA ALA A 204 17.32 -31.90 -14.27
C ALA A 204 18.31 -31.43 -13.19
N VAL A 205 17.87 -31.37 -11.93
CA VAL A 205 18.69 -30.97 -10.79
C VAL A 205 19.19 -32.23 -10.08
N GLN A 206 20.51 -32.43 -10.04
CA GLN A 206 21.12 -33.63 -9.46
C GLN A 206 21.77 -33.38 -8.10
N ASN A 207 22.28 -32.16 -7.87
CA ASN A 207 22.96 -31.81 -6.62
C ASN A 207 22.87 -30.30 -6.31
N PRO A 208 23.10 -29.89 -5.04
CA PRO A 208 23.08 -28.48 -4.64
C PRO A 208 24.07 -27.57 -5.39
N GLY A 209 25.23 -28.10 -5.81
CA GLY A 209 26.25 -27.33 -6.53
C GLY A 209 25.77 -26.84 -7.90
N GLN A 210 24.96 -27.65 -8.60
CA GLN A 210 24.29 -27.24 -9.85
C GLN A 210 23.28 -26.11 -9.60
N VAL A 211 22.52 -26.17 -8.51
CA VAL A 211 21.57 -25.10 -8.13
C VAL A 211 22.31 -23.81 -7.77
N ALA A 212 23.43 -23.91 -7.07
CA ALA A 212 24.30 -22.76 -6.79
C ALA A 212 24.86 -22.13 -8.09
N ARG A 213 25.31 -22.95 -9.05
CA ARG A 213 25.73 -22.44 -10.37
C ARG A 213 24.59 -21.77 -11.13
N ALA A 214 23.40 -22.36 -11.10
CA ALA A 214 22.22 -21.78 -11.72
C ALA A 214 21.85 -20.41 -11.13
N ALA A 215 21.95 -20.26 -9.80
CA ALA A 215 21.74 -18.98 -9.13
C ALA A 215 22.77 -17.92 -9.58
N VAL A 216 24.04 -18.29 -9.74
CA VAL A 216 25.07 -17.39 -10.30
C VAL A 216 24.70 -16.94 -11.72
N GLN A 217 24.36 -17.86 -12.62
CA GLN A 217 23.98 -17.53 -14.00
C GLN A 217 22.70 -16.68 -14.07
N PHE A 218 21.73 -16.94 -13.19
CA PHE A 218 20.52 -16.14 -13.09
C PHE A 218 20.83 -14.69 -12.68
N ARG A 219 21.73 -14.49 -11.71
CA ARG A 219 22.21 -13.15 -11.34
C ARG A 219 22.88 -12.45 -12.51
N GLU A 220 23.79 -13.13 -13.21
CA GLU A 220 24.47 -12.59 -14.39
C GLU A 220 23.46 -12.13 -15.45
N VAL A 221 22.37 -12.88 -15.67
CA VAL A 221 21.30 -12.48 -16.58
C VAL A 221 20.58 -11.23 -16.08
N LEU A 222 20.22 -11.14 -14.80
CA LEU A 222 19.56 -9.94 -14.25
C LEU A 222 20.46 -8.70 -14.33
N ASP A 223 21.74 -8.85 -14.01
CA ASP A 223 22.73 -7.77 -14.06
C ASP A 223 22.94 -7.30 -15.52
N ARG A 224 23.05 -8.24 -16.48
CA ARG A 224 23.16 -7.91 -17.92
C ARG A 224 21.89 -7.26 -18.47
N LEU A 225 20.71 -7.71 -18.05
CA LEU A 225 19.45 -7.05 -18.43
C LEU A 225 19.45 -5.59 -17.96
N HIS A 226 19.96 -5.33 -16.76
CA HIS A 226 20.11 -3.96 -16.24
C HIS A 226 21.09 -3.11 -17.06
N GLU A 227 22.22 -3.67 -17.44
CA GLU A 227 23.25 -2.96 -18.22
C GLU A 227 22.87 -2.71 -19.69
N LEU A 228 22.04 -3.59 -20.27
CA LEU A 228 21.74 -3.58 -21.70
C LEU A 228 20.42 -2.89 -22.04
N LEU A 229 19.50 -2.71 -21.11
CA LEU A 229 18.15 -2.18 -21.39
C LEU A 229 17.86 -0.88 -20.65
N ASP A 230 18.43 0.21 -21.19
CA ASP A 230 18.20 1.57 -20.70
C ASP A 230 16.72 1.95 -20.93
N GLY A 231 15.91 1.86 -19.87
CA GLY A 231 14.48 2.18 -19.89
C GLY A 231 13.52 1.01 -19.67
N ALA A 232 14.03 -0.20 -19.39
CA ALA A 232 13.17 -1.29 -18.94
C ALA A 232 12.45 -0.95 -17.62
N GLU A 233 11.12 -1.03 -17.63
CA GLU A 233 10.27 -0.71 -16.49
C GLU A 233 10.30 -1.82 -15.43
N SER A 234 10.32 -3.09 -15.88
CA SER A 234 10.47 -4.26 -15.01
C SER A 234 10.85 -5.52 -15.79
N VAL A 235 11.35 -6.51 -15.05
CA VAL A 235 11.50 -7.90 -15.49
C VAL A 235 10.32 -8.69 -14.96
N VAL A 236 9.51 -9.28 -15.84
CA VAL A 236 8.36 -10.13 -15.51
C VAL A 236 8.81 -11.58 -15.52
N LEU A 237 8.82 -12.22 -14.35
CA LEU A 237 9.42 -13.53 -14.12
C LEU A 237 8.38 -14.64 -13.96
N ALA A 238 8.47 -15.65 -14.82
CA ALA A 238 7.77 -16.94 -14.68
C ALA A 238 8.78 -18.07 -14.41
N ILE A 239 8.47 -18.95 -13.45
CA ILE A 239 9.35 -20.05 -13.06
C ILE A 239 8.58 -21.37 -13.03
N ASP A 240 9.18 -22.42 -13.57
CA ASP A 240 8.80 -23.81 -13.37
C ASP A 240 10.02 -24.61 -12.88
N ALA A 241 10.14 -24.80 -11.57
CA ALA A 241 11.28 -25.43 -10.92
C ALA A 241 10.90 -26.02 -9.54
N PRO A 242 11.78 -26.81 -8.88
CA PRO A 242 11.61 -27.17 -7.48
C PRO A 242 11.59 -25.95 -6.55
N GLY A 243 10.94 -26.06 -5.39
CA GLY A 243 10.83 -24.96 -4.43
C GLY A 243 12.19 -24.50 -3.89
N SER A 244 13.10 -25.45 -3.64
CA SER A 244 14.48 -25.15 -3.24
C SER A 244 15.25 -24.37 -4.31
N PHE A 245 14.99 -24.65 -5.59
CA PHE A 245 15.59 -23.95 -6.71
C PHE A 245 15.09 -22.50 -6.80
N ALA A 246 13.77 -22.29 -6.68
CA ALA A 246 13.19 -20.94 -6.66
C ALA A 246 13.76 -20.08 -5.52
N ALA A 247 13.91 -20.66 -4.32
CA ALA A 247 14.56 -19.99 -3.19
C ALA A 247 16.04 -19.67 -3.49
N ALA A 248 16.79 -20.59 -4.11
CA ALA A 248 18.17 -20.34 -4.52
C ALA A 248 18.27 -19.13 -5.47
N LEU A 249 17.40 -19.03 -6.47
CA LEU A 249 17.34 -17.85 -7.35
C LEU A 249 17.03 -16.57 -6.55
N GLY A 250 16.12 -16.66 -5.57
CA GLY A 250 15.81 -15.55 -4.67
C GLY A 250 17.02 -15.01 -3.92
N THR A 251 17.97 -15.89 -3.55
CA THR A 251 19.16 -15.49 -2.79
C THR A 251 20.11 -14.55 -3.52
N VAL A 252 20.01 -14.46 -4.85
CA VAL A 252 20.88 -13.64 -5.68
C VAL A 252 20.18 -12.41 -6.27
N VAL A 253 18.87 -12.23 -5.99
CA VAL A 253 18.13 -11.04 -6.40
C VAL A 253 18.63 -9.85 -5.59
N ASN A 254 19.11 -8.82 -6.28
CA ASN A 254 19.50 -7.56 -5.67
C ASN A 254 18.59 -6.43 -6.15
N PRO A 255 17.53 -6.10 -5.40
CA PRO A 255 16.59 -5.06 -5.79
C PRO A 255 17.19 -3.67 -5.93
N THR A 256 18.39 -3.43 -5.38
CA THR A 256 19.03 -2.11 -5.40
C THR A 256 19.78 -1.81 -6.70
N THR A 257 20.22 -2.85 -7.41
CA THR A 257 21.06 -2.76 -8.61
C THR A 257 20.42 -3.36 -9.85
N GLN A 258 19.24 -3.96 -9.72
CA GLN A 258 18.54 -4.65 -10.81
C GLN A 258 17.21 -3.94 -11.08
N HIS A 259 16.67 -4.15 -12.27
CA HIS A 259 15.30 -3.70 -12.58
C HIS A 259 14.28 -4.33 -11.62
N PRO A 260 13.15 -3.66 -11.36
CA PRO A 260 12.05 -4.25 -10.60
C PRO A 260 11.65 -5.62 -11.15
N LEU A 261 11.56 -6.63 -10.29
CA LEU A 261 11.26 -8.01 -10.65
C LEU A 261 9.80 -8.33 -10.29
N THR A 262 8.94 -8.39 -11.30
CA THR A 262 7.52 -8.76 -11.17
C THR A 262 7.38 -10.27 -11.17
N LEU A 263 6.88 -10.86 -10.09
CA LEU A 263 6.71 -12.30 -9.95
C LEU A 263 5.35 -12.75 -10.51
N LEU A 264 5.37 -13.82 -11.31
CA LEU A 264 4.19 -14.49 -11.81
C LEU A 264 3.92 -15.80 -11.05
N HIS A 265 2.65 -16.10 -10.85
CA HIS A 265 2.17 -17.40 -10.36
C HIS A 265 1.25 -18.03 -11.40
N PHE A 266 1.48 -19.31 -11.72
CA PHE A 266 0.56 -20.07 -12.55
C PHE A 266 -0.58 -20.63 -11.71
N ASN A 267 -1.79 -20.09 -11.91
CA ASN A 267 -3.00 -20.63 -11.31
C ASN A 267 -3.49 -21.81 -12.17
N ALA A 268 -3.37 -23.02 -11.63
CA ALA A 268 -3.71 -24.25 -12.34
C ALA A 268 -5.23 -24.37 -12.61
N ASP A 269 -6.08 -23.90 -11.71
CA ASP A 269 -7.54 -24.02 -11.86
C ASP A 269 -8.05 -23.12 -12.99
N ARG A 270 -7.52 -21.90 -13.07
CA ARG A 270 -7.90 -20.90 -14.09
C ARG A 270 -7.04 -20.98 -15.34
N GLN A 271 -5.95 -21.75 -15.31
CA GLN A 271 -4.97 -21.83 -16.39
C GLN A 271 -4.46 -20.44 -16.81
N VAL A 272 -4.13 -19.55 -15.88
CA VAL A 272 -3.60 -18.19 -16.16
C VAL A 272 -2.39 -17.87 -15.30
N TYR A 273 -1.56 -16.94 -15.78
CA TYR A 273 -0.49 -16.36 -14.97
C TYR A 273 -0.97 -15.09 -14.29
N ASP A 274 -1.00 -15.10 -12.96
CA ASP A 274 -1.30 -13.95 -12.13
C ASP A 274 -0.01 -13.20 -11.76
N ARG A 275 -0.03 -11.87 -11.82
CA ARG A 275 0.99 -11.03 -11.18
C ARG A 275 0.74 -11.03 -9.68
N VAL A 276 1.68 -11.57 -8.90
CA VAL A 276 1.51 -11.73 -7.44
C VAL A 276 2.36 -10.77 -6.60
N HIS A 277 3.52 -10.33 -7.10
CA HIS A 277 4.40 -9.43 -6.35
C HIS A 277 5.37 -8.66 -7.25
N VAL A 278 5.99 -7.61 -6.72
CA VAL A 278 7.12 -6.91 -7.35
C VAL A 278 8.24 -6.73 -6.33
N ILE A 279 9.37 -7.38 -6.54
CA ILE A 279 10.61 -7.15 -5.80
C ILE A 279 11.31 -5.95 -6.41
N ARG A 280 11.60 -4.91 -5.63
CA ARG A 280 12.28 -3.69 -6.07
C ARG A 280 12.96 -2.99 -4.92
N ALA A 281 13.87 -2.07 -5.22
CA ALA A 281 14.46 -1.20 -4.21
C ALA A 281 13.34 -0.50 -3.43
N ARG A 282 13.14 -0.91 -2.18
CA ARG A 282 12.36 -0.12 -1.25
C ARG A 282 13.32 0.92 -0.68
N ARG A 283 12.93 2.18 -0.74
CA ARG A 283 13.53 3.17 0.15
C ARG A 283 13.06 2.77 1.55
N VAL A 284 13.85 1.95 2.23
CA VAL A 284 13.61 1.61 3.63
C VAL A 284 13.87 2.90 4.38
N VAL A 285 12.83 3.69 4.57
CA VAL A 285 12.85 4.71 5.60
C VAL A 285 12.92 3.89 6.88
N ALA A 286 14.08 3.93 7.55
CA ALA A 286 14.25 3.26 8.82
C ALA A 286 13.07 3.68 9.70
N PRO A 287 12.30 2.72 10.26
CA PRO A 287 11.20 3.06 11.15
C PRO A 287 11.73 4.01 12.21
N ARG A 288 11.06 5.16 12.36
CA ARG A 288 11.44 6.09 13.41
C ARG A 288 11.20 5.39 14.74
N VAL A 289 12.23 5.23 15.54
CA VAL A 289 12.07 4.73 16.91
C VAL A 289 11.49 5.87 17.75
N PRO A 290 10.37 5.67 18.45
CA PRO A 290 9.76 6.74 19.25
C PRO A 290 10.68 7.09 20.43
N THR A 291 11.06 8.37 20.52
CA THR A 291 11.80 8.92 21.65
C THR A 291 10.91 9.02 22.91
N ALA A 292 11.49 9.30 24.07
CA ALA A 292 10.70 9.54 25.30
C ALA A 292 9.74 10.74 25.14
N ASP A 293 10.19 11.79 24.45
CA ASP A 293 9.39 12.97 24.14
C ASP A 293 8.26 12.63 23.15
N ASP A 294 8.54 11.81 22.14
CA ASP A 294 7.50 11.32 21.20
C ASP A 294 6.42 10.54 21.95
N LYS A 295 6.81 9.66 22.87
CA LYS A 295 5.86 8.90 23.69
C LYS A 295 5.00 9.83 24.53
N LEU A 296 5.60 10.81 25.21
CA LEU A 296 4.89 11.78 26.02
C LEU A 296 3.92 12.62 25.18
N ALA A 297 4.38 13.15 24.03
CA ALA A 297 3.58 13.97 23.13
C ALA A 297 2.41 13.17 22.54
N ALA A 298 2.65 11.95 22.06
CA ALA A 298 1.60 11.07 21.55
C ALA A 298 0.54 10.77 22.61
N THR A 299 0.94 10.44 23.85
CA THR A 299 0.01 10.22 24.97
C THR A 299 -0.80 11.47 25.31
N GLN A 300 -0.20 12.66 25.28
CA GLN A 300 -0.92 13.91 25.51
C GLN A 300 -1.98 14.19 24.44
N VAL A 301 -1.63 13.96 23.17
CA VAL A 301 -2.57 14.09 22.05
C VAL A 301 -3.69 13.05 22.18
N LEU A 302 -3.37 11.79 22.48
CA LEU A 302 -4.36 10.72 22.66
C LEU A 302 -5.41 11.09 23.71
N ARG A 303 -4.99 11.61 24.87
CA ARG A 303 -5.92 12.07 25.91
C ARG A 303 -6.83 13.19 25.44
N ALA A 304 -6.34 14.07 24.56
CA ALA A 304 -7.15 15.12 23.98
C ALA A 304 -8.13 14.56 22.93
N VAL A 305 -7.73 13.57 22.13
CA VAL A 305 -8.61 12.84 21.20
C VAL A 305 -9.70 12.09 21.98
N GLN A 306 -9.36 11.40 23.06
CA GLN A 306 -10.31 10.72 23.96
C GLN A 306 -11.38 11.68 24.51
N ARG A 307 -10.98 12.89 24.93
CA ARG A 307 -11.93 13.92 25.38
C ARG A 307 -12.87 14.35 24.27
N VAL A 308 -12.36 14.63 23.07
CA VAL A 308 -13.18 15.02 21.92
C VAL A 308 -14.16 13.92 21.53
N HIS A 309 -13.71 12.66 21.52
CA HIS A 309 -14.56 11.51 21.27
C HIS A 309 -15.66 11.36 22.34
N THR A 310 -15.31 11.49 23.62
CA THR A 310 -16.29 11.44 24.73
C THR A 310 -17.33 12.55 24.62
N GLU A 311 -16.90 13.78 24.35
CA GLU A 311 -17.79 14.94 24.12
C GLU A 311 -18.72 14.70 22.92
N LEU A 312 -18.18 14.17 21.82
CA LEU A 312 -18.94 13.84 20.62
C LEU A 312 -19.99 12.75 20.87
N VAL A 313 -19.61 11.66 21.53
CA VAL A 313 -20.52 10.56 21.89
C VAL A 313 -21.61 11.04 22.86
N ALA A 314 -21.26 11.86 23.84
CA ALA A 314 -22.23 12.40 24.80
C ALA A 314 -23.30 13.26 24.09
N TRP A 315 -22.87 14.11 23.15
CA TRP A 315 -23.79 14.93 22.34
C TRP A 315 -24.64 14.08 21.38
N LEU A 316 -24.05 13.08 20.70
CA LEU A 316 -24.80 12.19 19.82
C LEU A 316 -25.85 11.33 20.56
N LYS A 317 -25.70 11.12 21.87
CA LYS A 317 -26.70 10.45 22.72
C LYS A 317 -27.91 11.34 23.05
N GLU A 318 -27.83 12.65 22.80
CA GLU A 318 -28.98 13.54 22.99
C GLU A 318 -30.10 13.17 21.99
N PRO A 319 -31.39 13.10 22.41
CA PRO A 319 -32.48 12.68 21.53
C PRO A 319 -32.61 13.48 20.22
N ALA A 320 -32.22 14.77 20.26
CA ALA A 320 -32.23 15.64 19.09
C ALA A 320 -31.25 15.19 17.97
N GLN A 321 -30.23 14.39 18.30
CA GLN A 321 -29.21 13.92 17.35
C GLN A 321 -29.47 12.51 16.83
N GLN A 322 -30.57 11.87 17.25
CA GLN A 322 -30.95 10.52 16.82
C GLN A 322 -30.93 10.33 15.28
N PRO A 323 -31.39 11.30 14.45
CA PRO A 323 -31.29 11.17 12.99
C PRO A 323 -29.85 11.00 12.49
N PHE A 324 -28.87 11.68 13.11
CA PHE A 324 -27.46 11.52 12.75
C PHE A 324 -26.93 10.15 13.16
N VAL A 325 -27.31 9.68 14.36
CA VAL A 325 -26.93 8.34 14.84
C VAL A 325 -27.45 7.26 13.89
N GLU A 326 -28.70 7.34 13.45
CA GLU A 326 -29.27 6.41 12.48
C GLU A 326 -28.59 6.50 11.12
N HIS A 327 -28.19 7.71 10.71
CA HIS A 327 -27.49 7.92 9.46
C HIS A 327 -26.07 7.34 9.47
N ILE A 328 -25.36 7.40 10.59
CA ILE A 328 -24.00 6.83 10.73
C ILE A 328 -23.97 5.37 11.21
N ASP A 329 -25.14 4.70 11.31
CA ASP A 329 -25.30 3.36 11.93
C ASP A 329 -24.65 3.28 13.33
N GLY A 330 -24.87 4.35 14.09
CA GLY A 330 -24.03 4.80 15.18
C GLY A 330 -24.18 4.04 16.48
N GLN A 331 -25.00 3.00 16.59
CA GLN A 331 -25.09 2.25 17.86
C GLN A 331 -23.77 1.54 18.22
N ALA A 332 -23.00 1.14 17.21
CA ALA A 332 -21.63 0.67 17.42
C ALA A 332 -20.71 1.83 17.85
N TYR A 333 -20.82 2.99 17.20
CA TYR A 333 -20.00 4.17 17.51
C TYR A 333 -20.28 4.77 18.89
N LEU A 334 -21.54 4.83 19.33
CA LEU A 334 -21.97 5.33 20.65
C LEU A 334 -21.46 4.46 21.82
N ARG A 335 -21.10 3.21 21.53
CA ARG A 335 -20.49 2.26 22.46
C ARG A 335 -18.98 2.14 22.25
N SER A 336 -18.42 2.87 21.29
CA SER A 336 -17.00 2.79 21.01
C SER A 336 -16.18 3.49 22.07
N GLU A 337 -14.94 3.06 22.25
CA GLU A 337 -13.97 3.61 23.19
C GLU A 337 -12.61 3.72 22.51
N ILE A 338 -11.81 4.72 22.88
CA ILE A 338 -10.43 4.87 22.41
C ILE A 338 -9.49 4.29 23.48
N GLU A 339 -8.59 3.40 23.09
CA GLU A 339 -7.60 2.79 23.99
C GLU A 339 -6.78 3.84 24.75
N ASP A 340 -6.31 3.47 25.94
CA ASP A 340 -5.62 4.37 26.88
C ASP A 340 -4.17 4.70 26.49
N ASP A 341 -3.57 3.85 25.67
CA ASP A 341 -2.17 3.96 25.26
C ASP A 341 -2.02 4.07 23.73
N PRO A 342 -1.10 4.92 23.23
CA PRO A 342 -0.74 4.92 21.82
C PRO A 342 -0.18 3.56 21.39
N ALA A 343 -0.43 3.17 20.15
CA ALA A 343 0.23 2.02 19.56
C ALA A 343 1.66 2.42 19.14
N PHE A 344 2.67 1.96 19.87
CA PHE A 344 4.09 2.14 19.52
C PHE A 344 4.67 0.97 18.71
N GLU A 345 3.88 -0.08 18.52
CA GLU A 345 4.21 -1.20 17.66
C GLU A 345 3.84 -0.90 16.21
N ARG A 346 4.48 -1.58 15.24
CA ARG A 346 4.18 -1.40 13.82
C ARG A 346 2.74 -1.87 13.53
N THR A 347 1.82 -0.92 13.43
CA THR A 347 0.39 -1.11 13.11
C THR A 347 -0.01 -0.15 11.99
N PRO A 348 -1.14 -0.37 11.29
CA PRO A 348 -1.73 0.71 10.51
C PRO A 348 -2.04 1.91 11.40
N LEU A 349 -2.08 3.11 10.80
CA LEU A 349 -2.22 4.39 11.48
C LEU A 349 -3.36 4.43 12.51
N PHE A 350 -4.43 3.67 12.27
CA PHE A 350 -5.43 3.38 13.28
C PHE A 350 -6.09 2.02 13.04
N ARG A 351 -6.76 1.50 14.07
CA ARG A 351 -7.70 0.37 14.01
C ARG A 351 -9.00 0.79 14.65
N HIS A 352 -10.13 0.47 14.03
CA HIS A 352 -11.43 0.51 14.67
C HIS A 352 -12.11 -0.86 14.50
N GLY A 353 -12.28 -1.58 15.61
CA GLY A 353 -12.84 -2.93 15.59
C GLY A 353 -13.37 -3.33 16.95
N ALA A 354 -14.48 -4.07 16.99
CA ALA A 354 -15.16 -4.47 18.23
C ALA A 354 -15.46 -3.29 19.19
N GLY A 355 -15.73 -2.11 18.62
CA GLY A 355 -15.96 -0.89 19.40
C GLY A 355 -14.71 -0.28 20.02
N LYS A 356 -13.51 -0.73 19.70
CA LYS A 356 -12.26 -0.13 20.20
C LYS A 356 -11.50 0.56 19.10
N TRP A 357 -10.99 1.75 19.42
CA TRP A 357 -10.08 2.51 18.57
C TRP A 357 -8.66 2.40 19.13
N LYS A 358 -7.74 1.99 18.27
CA LYS A 358 -6.30 1.99 18.55
C LYS A 358 -5.62 2.93 17.57
N LEU A 359 -4.92 3.94 18.06
CA LEU A 359 -4.27 4.98 17.24
C LEU A 359 -2.75 4.81 17.29
N ASP A 360 -2.12 4.84 16.13
CA ASP A 360 -0.67 4.84 15.99
C ASP A 360 -0.05 6.13 16.53
N TRP A 361 1.14 6.01 17.12
CA TRP A 361 1.82 7.16 17.71
C TRP A 361 2.25 8.21 16.65
N GLU A 362 2.61 7.82 15.43
CA GLU A 362 2.95 8.78 14.36
C GLU A 362 1.70 9.54 13.90
N LEU A 363 0.54 8.87 13.82
CA LEU A 363 -0.75 9.54 13.57
C LEU A 363 -1.01 10.58 14.66
N LEU A 364 -0.84 10.23 15.94
CA LEU A 364 -1.05 11.13 17.06
C LEU A 364 -0.10 12.33 17.02
N LEU A 365 1.17 12.15 16.65
CA LEU A 365 2.09 13.27 16.44
C LEU A 365 1.65 14.15 15.27
N GLY A 366 1.17 13.55 14.17
CA GLY A 366 0.61 14.30 13.03
C GLY A 366 -0.62 15.12 13.42
N LEU A 367 -1.50 14.56 14.25
CA LEU A 367 -2.63 15.29 14.85
C LEU A 367 -2.16 16.40 15.80
N GLY A 368 -1.08 16.18 16.54
CA GLY A 368 -0.44 17.20 17.37
C GLY A 368 0.08 18.38 16.53
N ALA A 369 0.85 18.09 15.48
CA ALA A 369 1.36 19.11 14.55
C ALA A 369 0.23 19.85 13.82
N LEU A 370 -0.87 19.16 13.49
CA LEU A 370 -2.06 19.81 12.94
C LEU A 370 -2.60 20.90 13.87
N ARG A 371 -2.56 20.69 15.19
CA ARG A 371 -3.03 21.69 16.18
C ARG A 371 -2.28 23.02 16.06
N GLU A 372 -0.98 22.98 15.77
CA GLU A 372 -0.12 24.17 15.65
C GLU A 372 -0.40 24.97 14.38
N ARG A 373 -0.95 24.32 13.33
CA ARG A 373 -1.26 24.96 12.04
C ARG A 373 -2.64 25.59 11.99
N LEU A 374 -3.53 25.18 12.89
CA LEU A 374 -4.91 25.67 12.92
C LEU A 374 -5.00 26.96 13.74
N GLN A 375 -5.95 27.82 13.36
CA GLN A 375 -6.13 29.14 13.98
C GLN A 375 -6.66 29.06 15.41
N SER A 376 -7.40 27.98 15.73
CA SER A 376 -8.04 27.80 17.02
C SER A 376 -8.01 26.35 17.50
N GLN A 377 -8.13 26.18 18.81
CA GLN A 377 -8.30 24.85 19.42
C GLN A 377 -9.62 24.19 18.98
N ASP A 378 -10.66 24.98 18.71
CA ASP A 378 -11.96 24.47 18.27
C ASP A 378 -11.90 23.92 16.84
N ASP A 379 -11.14 24.53 15.94
CA ASP A 379 -10.88 23.98 14.60
C ASP A 379 -10.16 22.64 14.68
N TRP A 380 -9.21 22.52 15.61
CA TRP A 380 -8.50 21.25 15.83
C TRP A 380 -9.45 20.16 16.36
N LYS A 381 -10.30 20.50 17.33
CA LYS A 381 -11.34 19.57 17.81
C LYS A 381 -12.32 19.22 16.69
N GLU A 382 -12.62 20.13 15.78
CA GLU A 382 -13.46 19.86 14.61
C GLU A 382 -12.81 18.88 13.63
N CYS A 383 -11.53 19.06 13.33
CA CYS A 383 -10.76 18.12 12.52
C CYS A 383 -10.83 16.70 13.09
N LEU A 384 -10.70 16.56 14.42
CA LEU A 384 -10.85 15.28 15.10
C LEU A 384 -12.27 14.70 14.99
N ARG A 385 -13.31 15.51 15.17
CA ARG A 385 -14.72 15.07 15.01
C ARG A 385 -14.97 14.61 13.57
N LEU A 386 -14.50 15.35 12.58
CA LEU A 386 -14.59 14.99 11.16
C LEU A 386 -13.94 13.64 10.89
N PHE A 387 -12.70 13.43 11.36
CA PHE A 387 -12.00 12.14 11.26
C PHE A 387 -12.79 11.00 11.91
N LEU A 388 -13.22 11.16 13.16
CA LEU A 388 -13.90 10.09 13.90
C LEU A 388 -15.23 9.69 13.24
N ILE A 389 -16.00 10.68 12.76
CA ILE A 389 -17.28 10.42 12.07
C ILE A 389 -17.05 9.77 10.70
N HIS A 390 -16.05 10.23 9.94
CA HIS A 390 -15.69 9.64 8.66
C HIS A 390 -15.37 8.15 8.80
N GLU A 391 -14.48 7.81 9.74
CA GLU A 391 -14.09 6.43 9.98
C GLU A 391 -15.21 5.57 10.59
N ALA A 392 -16.08 6.16 11.42
CA ALA A 392 -17.27 5.48 11.92
C ALA A 392 -18.24 5.12 10.79
N PHE A 393 -18.42 6.02 9.82
CA PHE A 393 -19.30 5.80 8.68
C PHE A 393 -18.82 4.65 7.78
N HIS A 394 -17.49 4.49 7.61
CA HIS A 394 -16.94 3.36 6.87
C HIS A 394 -17.26 1.98 7.47
N VAL A 395 -17.55 1.91 8.79
CA VAL A 395 -18.04 0.67 9.43
C VAL A 395 -19.38 0.23 8.82
N ARG A 396 -20.30 1.18 8.59
CA ARG A 396 -21.61 0.93 7.97
C ARG A 396 -21.49 0.41 6.53
N GLN A 397 -20.48 0.86 5.79
CA GLN A 397 -20.28 0.52 4.39
C GLN A 397 -19.76 -0.92 4.17
N GLY A 398 -20.07 -1.87 5.06
CA GLY A 398 -19.54 -3.23 5.03
C GLY A 398 -18.15 -3.35 5.65
N GLY A 399 -17.80 -2.42 6.56
CA GLY A 399 -16.53 -2.43 7.25
C GLY A 399 -15.35 -2.10 6.35
N LEU A 400 -15.48 -1.13 5.43
CA LEU A 400 -14.39 -0.58 4.60
C LEU A 400 -13.31 0.04 5.49
N THR A 401 -12.50 -0.79 6.11
CA THR A 401 -11.39 -0.39 6.97
C THR A 401 -10.10 -0.53 6.19
N SER A 402 -9.01 -0.04 6.76
CA SER A 402 -7.66 -0.31 6.24
C SER A 402 -7.32 -1.81 6.11
N TYR A 403 -8.18 -2.71 6.62
CA TYR A 403 -8.00 -4.15 6.61
C TYR A 403 -8.85 -4.88 5.56
N SER A 404 -9.97 -4.29 5.12
CA SER A 404 -10.94 -4.93 4.21
C SER A 404 -10.94 -4.37 2.80
N TYR A 405 -10.19 -3.29 2.52
CA TYR A 405 -10.05 -2.75 1.16
C TYR A 405 -9.22 -3.66 0.21
N ARG A 406 -8.85 -4.87 0.63
CA ARG A 406 -8.02 -5.79 -0.17
C ARG A 406 -8.67 -6.03 -1.54
N GLY A 407 -7.93 -5.78 -2.62
CA GLY A 407 -8.38 -5.95 -4.01
C GLY A 407 -9.24 -4.82 -4.59
N ILE A 408 -9.84 -3.93 -3.78
CA ILE A 408 -10.69 -2.83 -4.29
C ILE A 408 -9.91 -1.57 -4.68
N GLY A 409 -8.58 -1.55 -4.53
CA GLY A 409 -7.75 -0.44 -5.02
C GLY A 409 -7.94 -0.14 -6.52
N ARG A 410 -8.32 -1.16 -7.32
CA ARG A 410 -8.71 -1.00 -8.73
C ARG A 410 -10.04 -0.30 -8.92
N ALA A 411 -10.92 -0.34 -7.92
CA ALA A 411 -12.21 0.32 -7.89
C ALA A 411 -12.07 1.73 -7.30
N GLY A 412 -11.07 2.49 -7.74
CA GLY A 412 -10.75 3.82 -7.22
C GLY A 412 -11.94 4.78 -7.18
N PHE A 413 -12.84 4.70 -8.18
CA PHE A 413 -14.09 5.48 -8.24
C PHE A 413 -15.14 5.05 -7.19
N VAL A 414 -15.27 3.75 -6.93
CA VAL A 414 -16.20 3.25 -5.89
C VAL A 414 -15.69 3.67 -4.52
N LEU A 415 -14.39 3.53 -4.29
CA LEU A 415 -13.72 3.98 -3.09
C LEU A 415 -13.84 5.50 -2.90
N GLU A 416 -13.73 6.28 -3.97
CA GLU A 416 -13.96 7.73 -3.91
C GLU A 416 -15.41 8.06 -3.53
N ALA A 417 -16.39 7.37 -4.11
CA ALA A 417 -17.79 7.57 -3.75
C ALA A 417 -18.04 7.23 -2.27
N ALA A 418 -17.43 6.16 -1.78
CA ALA A 418 -17.52 5.76 -0.37
C ALA A 418 -16.90 6.82 0.56
N ASP A 419 -15.73 7.35 0.23
CA ASP A 419 -15.07 8.45 0.96
C ASP A 419 -15.91 9.74 0.92
N TYR A 420 -16.50 10.06 -0.24
CA TYR A 420 -17.35 11.25 -0.39
C TYR A 420 -18.54 11.19 0.56
N ASP A 421 -19.23 10.05 0.62
CA ASP A 421 -20.38 9.87 1.51
C ASP A 421 -19.97 10.01 2.98
N ALA A 422 -18.85 9.41 3.37
CA ALA A 422 -18.31 9.53 4.73
C ALA A 422 -17.92 10.98 5.09
N ASP A 423 -17.29 11.69 4.17
CA ASP A 423 -16.93 13.10 4.35
C ASP A 423 -18.15 14.02 4.43
N ALA A 424 -19.13 13.85 3.53
CA ALA A 424 -20.35 14.65 3.51
C ALA A 424 -21.11 14.52 4.85
N VAL A 425 -21.24 13.30 5.35
CA VAL A 425 -21.81 13.02 6.68
C VAL A 425 -21.00 13.68 7.79
N GLY A 426 -19.67 13.61 7.73
CA GLY A 426 -18.79 14.31 8.67
C GLY A 426 -19.06 15.82 8.69
N VAL A 427 -19.18 16.45 7.51
CA VAL A 427 -19.46 17.88 7.36
C VAL A 427 -20.84 18.25 7.91
N GLU A 428 -21.87 17.43 7.63
CA GLU A 428 -23.23 17.65 8.17
C GLU A 428 -23.26 17.59 9.69
N VAL A 429 -22.62 16.58 10.29
CA VAL A 429 -22.49 16.42 11.74
C VAL A 429 -21.72 17.60 12.35
N ALA A 430 -20.63 18.04 11.71
CA ALA A 430 -19.86 19.19 12.16
C ALA A 430 -20.69 20.50 12.14
N LEU A 431 -21.50 20.71 11.09
CA LEU A 431 -22.40 21.86 11.02
C LEU A 431 -23.48 21.80 12.11
N ALA A 432 -24.08 20.63 12.33
CA ALA A 432 -25.07 20.44 13.39
C ALA A 432 -24.48 20.71 14.78
N TRP A 433 -23.26 20.25 15.02
CA TRP A 433 -22.51 20.55 16.24
C TRP A 433 -22.29 22.06 16.41
N ARG A 434 -21.80 22.77 15.38
CA ARG A 434 -21.61 24.23 15.44
C ARG A 434 -22.92 24.95 15.72
N LYS A 435 -24.04 24.54 15.10
CA LYS A 435 -25.37 25.10 15.40
C LYS A 435 -25.77 24.89 16.85
N ALA A 436 -25.49 23.71 17.42
CA ALA A 436 -25.85 23.38 18.80
C ALA A 436 -24.97 24.09 19.85
N LYS A 437 -23.66 24.15 19.62
CA LYS A 437 -22.68 24.66 20.61
C LYS A 437 -22.27 26.13 20.39
N GLN A 438 -22.42 26.64 19.16
CA GLN A 438 -21.98 27.97 18.72
C GLN A 438 -23.07 28.68 17.89
N GLY A 439 -24.35 28.39 18.18
CA GLY A 439 -25.48 28.83 17.35
C GLY A 439 -25.56 30.34 17.10
N GLY A 440 -25.08 31.18 18.03
CA GLY A 440 -24.95 32.63 17.82
C GLY A 440 -23.97 32.94 16.69
N THR A 441 -22.74 32.44 16.77
CA THR A 441 -21.71 32.62 15.74
C THR A 441 -22.17 32.12 14.36
N VAL A 442 -22.86 30.96 14.30
CA VAL A 442 -23.37 30.43 13.02
C VAL A 442 -24.44 31.35 12.42
N LYS A 443 -25.29 31.97 13.25
CA LYS A 443 -26.27 32.96 12.80
C LYS A 443 -25.60 34.23 12.30
N ASP A 444 -24.58 34.72 13.01
CA ASP A 444 -23.89 35.98 12.67
C ASP A 444 -23.04 35.84 11.39
N VAL A 445 -22.34 34.72 11.23
CA VAL A 445 -21.43 34.46 10.09
C VAL A 445 -22.19 33.89 8.88
N GLY A 446 -23.34 33.27 9.10
CA GLY A 446 -24.10 32.57 8.08
C GLY A 446 -23.69 31.11 7.91
N GLN A 447 -24.66 30.26 7.51
CA GLN A 447 -24.44 28.82 7.42
C GLN A 447 -23.48 28.42 6.29
N VAL A 448 -23.55 29.12 5.13
CA VAL A 448 -22.68 28.83 3.98
C VAL A 448 -21.21 29.11 4.31
N LYS A 449 -20.92 30.23 4.95
CA LYS A 449 -19.56 30.56 5.40
C LYS A 449 -19.07 29.63 6.50
N THR A 450 -19.98 29.17 7.37
CA THR A 450 -19.68 28.13 8.36
C THR A 450 -19.27 26.82 7.69
N LEU A 451 -19.98 26.39 6.64
CA LEU A 451 -19.61 25.22 5.86
C LEU A 451 -18.24 25.36 5.19
N GLU A 452 -17.95 26.52 4.57
CA GLU A 452 -16.63 26.78 3.99
C GLU A 452 -15.52 26.50 5.01
N SER A 453 -15.67 27.03 6.23
CA SER A 453 -14.72 26.80 7.33
C SER A 453 -14.58 25.32 7.69
N ILE A 454 -15.70 24.59 7.78
CA ILE A 454 -15.68 23.13 8.07
C ILE A 454 -14.95 22.37 6.95
N VAL A 455 -15.23 22.66 5.68
CA VAL A 455 -14.57 21.99 4.54
C VAL A 455 -13.07 22.28 4.52
N TRP A 456 -12.65 23.50 4.85
CA TRP A 456 -11.23 23.80 5.03
C TRP A 456 -10.59 23.01 6.18
N ASN A 457 -11.32 22.77 7.27
CA ASN A 457 -10.86 21.90 8.35
C ASN A 457 -10.77 20.42 7.88
N SER A 458 -11.72 19.95 7.06
CA SER A 458 -11.65 18.63 6.40
C SER A 458 -10.39 18.48 5.54
N LEU A 459 -10.07 19.50 4.73
CA LEU A 459 -8.85 19.51 3.92
C LEU A 459 -7.58 19.47 4.78
N GLU A 460 -7.57 20.15 5.93
CA GLU A 460 -6.43 20.14 6.85
C GLU A 460 -6.21 18.79 7.55
N ILE A 461 -7.29 18.08 7.93
CA ILE A 461 -7.16 16.74 8.54
C ILE A 461 -6.73 15.68 7.53
N LEU A 462 -7.18 15.75 6.27
CA LEU A 462 -6.72 14.84 5.20
C LEU A 462 -5.20 14.80 5.09
N ARG A 463 -4.57 15.95 5.32
CA ARG A 463 -3.12 16.11 5.19
C ARG A 463 -2.35 15.30 6.22
N VAL A 464 -2.92 14.97 7.37
CA VAL A 464 -2.25 14.15 8.39
C VAL A 464 -1.91 12.76 7.84
N PHE A 465 -2.62 12.31 6.80
CA PHE A 465 -2.45 10.99 6.17
C PHE A 465 -1.56 11.01 4.93
N GLU A 466 -0.96 12.15 4.57
CA GLU A 466 -0.11 12.28 3.38
C GLU A 466 1.37 11.99 3.70
N PRO A 467 2.13 11.46 2.73
CA PRO A 467 3.53 11.06 2.93
C PRO A 467 4.47 12.26 3.12
N VAL A 468 5.77 11.95 3.26
CA VAL A 468 6.89 12.89 3.40
C VAL A 468 6.77 14.08 2.47
N ARG A 469 6.99 15.26 3.05
CA ARG A 469 6.76 16.58 2.44
C ARG A 469 8.03 17.12 1.75
N PRO A 470 7.92 17.99 0.73
CA PRO A 470 6.69 18.45 0.06
C PRO A 470 6.02 17.31 -0.71
N VAL A 471 4.69 17.35 -0.85
CA VAL A 471 3.96 16.30 -1.58
C VAL A 471 4.23 16.45 -3.06
N ARG A 472 5.00 15.52 -3.62
CA ARG A 472 5.28 15.49 -5.07
C ARG A 472 4.35 14.57 -5.83
N GLU A 473 3.73 13.63 -5.13
CA GLU A 473 2.97 12.54 -5.71
C GLU A 473 1.80 12.21 -4.78
N LEU A 474 0.63 11.98 -5.36
CA LEU A 474 -0.55 11.53 -4.64
C LEU A 474 -1.12 10.28 -5.28
N ALA A 475 -1.79 9.45 -4.48
CA ALA A 475 -2.71 8.50 -5.05
C ALA A 475 -3.77 9.25 -5.86
N GLU A 476 -4.14 8.74 -7.03
CA GLU A 476 -5.09 9.40 -7.93
C GLU A 476 -6.44 9.66 -7.25
N ARG A 477 -6.92 8.68 -6.46
CA ARG A 477 -8.10 8.80 -5.59
C ARG A 477 -7.97 9.96 -4.58
N ARG A 478 -6.80 10.10 -3.95
CA ARG A 478 -6.54 11.18 -2.98
C ARG A 478 -6.55 12.54 -3.68
N LEU A 479 -5.93 12.66 -4.85
CA LEU A 479 -5.99 13.88 -5.64
C LEU A 479 -7.44 14.27 -5.94
N ARG A 480 -8.26 13.33 -6.45
CA ARG A 480 -9.69 13.62 -6.71
C ARG A 480 -10.43 14.07 -5.46
N ARG A 481 -10.19 13.44 -4.30
CA ARG A 481 -10.76 13.88 -3.01
C ARG A 481 -10.37 15.32 -2.66
N TYR A 482 -9.11 15.74 -2.87
CA TYR A 482 -8.72 17.16 -2.72
C TYR A 482 -9.48 18.06 -3.69
N LEU A 483 -9.55 17.69 -4.98
CA LEU A 483 -10.21 18.49 -6.01
C LEU A 483 -11.70 18.71 -5.69
N ILE A 484 -12.39 17.66 -5.25
CA ILE A 484 -13.79 17.70 -4.83
C ILE A 484 -14.00 18.67 -3.67
N TRP A 485 -13.19 18.56 -2.60
CA TRP A 485 -13.38 19.41 -1.43
C TRP A 485 -12.90 20.85 -1.63
N LEU A 486 -11.88 21.08 -2.46
CA LEU A 486 -11.48 22.42 -2.89
C LEU A 486 -12.57 23.09 -3.72
N PHE A 487 -13.23 22.33 -4.62
CA PHE A 487 -14.40 22.83 -5.36
C PHE A 487 -15.50 23.30 -4.39
N HIS A 488 -15.89 22.48 -3.41
CA HIS A 488 -16.91 22.87 -2.43
C HIS A 488 -16.49 24.07 -1.58
N ALA A 489 -15.27 24.11 -1.05
CA ALA A 489 -14.77 25.22 -0.24
C ALA A 489 -14.82 26.56 -1.02
N CYS A 490 -14.33 26.56 -2.25
CA CYS A 490 -14.33 27.77 -3.08
C CYS A 490 -15.74 28.15 -3.53
N ARG A 491 -16.59 27.17 -3.85
CA ARG A 491 -17.99 27.39 -4.19
C ARG A 491 -18.75 28.05 -3.03
N PHE A 492 -18.56 27.56 -1.80
CA PHE A 492 -19.15 28.17 -0.60
C PHE A 492 -18.61 29.57 -0.34
N SER A 493 -17.34 29.83 -0.63
CA SER A 493 -16.78 31.20 -0.54
C SER A 493 -17.56 32.18 -1.40
N VAL A 494 -17.83 31.82 -2.67
CA VAL A 494 -18.57 32.68 -3.59
C VAL A 494 -20.06 32.78 -3.22
N LEU A 495 -20.67 31.68 -2.80
CA LEU A 495 -22.08 31.66 -2.39
C LEU A 495 -22.34 32.44 -1.11
N ALA A 496 -21.42 32.42 -0.14
CA ALA A 496 -21.54 33.21 1.09
C ALA A 496 -21.64 34.72 0.80
N VAL A 497 -20.98 35.19 -0.26
CA VAL A 497 -21.05 36.59 -0.71
C VAL A 497 -22.34 36.87 -1.49
N ARG A 498 -22.74 35.95 -2.39
CA ARG A 498 -23.89 36.16 -3.29
C ARG A 498 -25.24 35.90 -2.64
N SER A 499 -25.30 35.01 -1.65
CA SER A 499 -26.52 34.51 -1.03
C SER A 499 -26.25 34.07 0.41
N PRO A 500 -25.95 35.02 1.32
CA PRO A 500 -25.58 34.72 2.71
C PRO A 500 -26.68 33.95 3.47
N ASP A 501 -27.94 34.15 3.10
CA ASP A 501 -29.12 33.54 3.72
C ASP A 501 -29.55 32.20 3.07
N ALA A 502 -28.78 31.67 2.10
CA ALA A 502 -29.15 30.43 1.43
C ALA A 502 -29.19 29.24 2.40
N GLU A 503 -30.25 28.43 2.31
CA GLU A 503 -30.32 27.17 3.04
C GLU A 503 -29.35 26.13 2.46
N VAL A 504 -28.68 25.42 3.36
CA VAL A 504 -27.48 24.64 3.07
C VAL A 504 -27.76 23.21 2.58
N ARG A 505 -28.95 22.66 2.80
CA ARG A 505 -29.17 21.20 2.66
C ARG A 505 -28.89 20.63 1.26
N ASP A 506 -29.03 21.43 0.20
CA ASP A 506 -28.77 20.99 -1.18
C ASP A 506 -27.34 21.31 -1.66
N GLU A 507 -26.47 21.83 -0.80
CA GLU A 507 -25.19 22.43 -1.20
C GLU A 507 -23.99 21.46 -1.14
N LEU A 508 -24.16 20.30 -0.51
CA LEU A 508 -23.21 19.18 -0.48
C LEU A 508 -23.55 18.09 -1.52
N GLU A 509 -24.11 18.48 -2.66
CA GLU A 509 -24.33 17.55 -3.76
C GLU A 509 -23.01 17.02 -4.32
N ARG A 510 -23.00 15.73 -4.69
CA ARG A 510 -21.81 15.07 -5.23
C ARG A 510 -21.30 15.76 -6.49
N VAL A 511 -20.01 16.10 -6.48
CA VAL A 511 -19.26 16.55 -7.64
C VAL A 511 -18.22 15.49 -8.01
N THR A 512 -18.01 15.29 -9.31
CA THR A 512 -16.89 14.52 -9.82
C THR A 512 -15.92 15.49 -10.48
N VAL A 513 -14.66 15.44 -10.07
CA VAL A 513 -13.59 16.29 -10.63
C VAL A 513 -12.43 15.41 -11.08
N GLU A 514 -11.98 15.61 -12.30
CA GLU A 514 -10.88 14.85 -12.89
C GLU A 514 -9.88 15.76 -13.61
N LEU A 515 -8.59 15.47 -13.42
CA LEU A 515 -7.48 16.07 -14.17
C LEU A 515 -6.89 15.02 -15.10
N VAL A 516 -7.00 15.25 -16.40
CA VAL A 516 -6.44 14.40 -17.45
C VAL A 516 -5.06 14.92 -17.87
N GLY A 517 -4.15 14.04 -18.27
CA GLY A 517 -2.82 14.40 -18.77
C GLY A 517 -1.73 14.49 -17.68
N LEU A 518 -2.06 14.12 -16.44
CA LEU A 518 -1.07 14.01 -15.36
C LEU A 518 -0.24 12.72 -15.52
N PRO A 519 1.10 12.79 -15.36
CA PRO A 519 1.93 11.59 -15.36
C PRO A 519 1.51 10.63 -14.25
N ALA A 520 0.88 9.52 -14.64
CA ALA A 520 0.41 8.47 -13.74
C ALA A 520 1.35 7.27 -13.77
N PHE A 521 1.54 6.63 -12.61
CA PHE A 521 2.33 5.42 -12.46
C PHE A 521 1.75 4.54 -11.36
N ARG A 522 2.06 3.25 -11.38
CA ARG A 522 1.61 2.35 -10.33
C ARG A 522 2.32 2.68 -9.01
N ASP A 523 1.55 2.74 -7.92
CA ASP A 523 2.08 3.05 -6.59
C ASP A 523 3.25 2.11 -6.25
N PRO A 524 4.43 2.67 -5.92
CA PRO A 524 5.59 1.85 -5.67
C PRO A 524 5.62 1.18 -4.29
N HIS A 525 4.80 1.64 -3.37
CA HIS A 525 4.84 1.28 -1.96
C HIS A 525 3.63 0.44 -1.54
N GLU A 526 2.57 0.47 -2.33
CA GLU A 526 1.37 -0.32 -2.05
C GLU A 526 1.41 -1.69 -2.72
N SER A 527 0.94 -2.69 -1.97
CA SER A 527 0.85 -4.08 -2.44
C SER A 527 -0.36 -4.31 -3.36
N TYR A 528 -1.37 -3.43 -3.29
CA TYR A 528 -2.55 -3.44 -4.15
C TYR A 528 -2.39 -2.49 -5.35
N PHE A 529 -3.27 -2.65 -6.34
CA PHE A 529 -3.21 -1.87 -7.58
C PHE A 529 -3.80 -0.48 -7.35
N GLN A 530 -2.96 0.47 -7.00
CA GLN A 530 -3.29 1.90 -6.92
C GLN A 530 -2.43 2.68 -7.91
N GLN A 531 -3.02 3.67 -8.58
CA GLN A 531 -2.28 4.63 -9.40
C GLN A 531 -1.93 5.84 -8.55
N ARG A 532 -0.69 6.31 -8.71
CA ARG A 532 -0.23 7.61 -8.25
C ARG A 532 -0.06 8.54 -9.44
N VAL A 533 -0.23 9.82 -9.17
CA VAL A 533 -0.01 10.90 -10.14
C VAL A 533 1.08 11.82 -9.60
N ARG A 534 1.95 12.28 -10.50
CA ARG A 534 2.91 13.34 -10.18
C ARG A 534 2.18 14.68 -10.15
N LEU A 535 2.40 15.46 -9.10
CA LEU A 535 1.89 16.84 -9.00
C LEU A 535 2.84 17.80 -9.75
N SER A 536 3.24 17.45 -10.97
CA SER A 536 4.10 18.26 -11.84
C SER A 536 3.79 17.96 -13.30
N LEU A 537 3.85 18.99 -14.14
CA LEU A 537 3.65 18.89 -15.58
C LEU A 537 4.96 19.06 -16.38
N GLU A 538 6.10 19.27 -15.70
CA GLU A 538 7.41 19.52 -16.32
C GLU A 538 7.79 18.50 -17.40
N ASP A 539 7.46 17.22 -17.17
CA ASP A 539 7.76 16.12 -18.09
C ASP A 539 6.57 15.73 -19.00
N SER A 540 5.39 16.32 -18.81
CA SER A 540 4.18 15.93 -19.55
C SER A 540 4.09 16.66 -20.89
N ARG A 541 4.06 15.87 -21.96
CA ARG A 541 3.73 16.31 -23.33
C ARG A 541 2.26 16.11 -23.65
N GLU A 542 1.49 15.51 -22.74
CA GLU A 542 0.07 15.26 -22.94
C GLU A 542 -0.72 16.56 -22.76
N GLU A 543 -1.84 16.67 -23.48
CA GLU A 543 -2.79 17.74 -23.24
C GLU A 543 -3.42 17.57 -21.87
N VAL A 544 -3.49 18.67 -21.12
CA VAL A 544 -4.07 18.70 -19.78
C VAL A 544 -5.49 19.23 -19.86
N MET A 545 -6.43 18.51 -19.25
CA MET A 545 -7.84 18.87 -19.21
C MET A 545 -8.37 18.76 -17.78
N LEU A 546 -9.19 19.73 -17.38
CA LEU A 546 -10.04 19.63 -16.19
C LEU A 546 -11.47 19.31 -16.64
N ALA A 547 -12.04 18.26 -16.05
CA ALA A 547 -13.44 17.90 -16.24
C ALA A 547 -14.18 17.93 -14.89
N ILE A 548 -15.33 18.60 -14.86
CA ILE A 548 -16.20 18.69 -13.68
C ILE A 548 -17.60 18.24 -14.07
N TYR A 549 -18.15 17.27 -13.33
CA TYR A 549 -19.57 16.91 -13.43
C TYR A 549 -20.27 17.25 -12.11
N PHE A 550 -21.21 18.19 -12.17
CA PHE A 550 -21.95 18.70 -11.02
C PHE A 550 -23.38 19.08 -11.42
N ARG A 551 -24.39 18.70 -10.63
CA ARG A 551 -25.81 19.03 -10.89
C ARG A 551 -26.25 18.75 -12.33
N HIS A 552 -25.89 17.59 -12.86
CA HIS A 552 -26.16 17.15 -14.24
C HIS A 552 -25.54 18.02 -15.35
N ARG A 553 -24.52 18.81 -15.03
CA ARG A 553 -23.76 19.62 -15.98
C ARG A 553 -22.33 19.10 -16.05
N LEU A 554 -21.86 18.88 -17.28
CA LEU A 554 -20.46 18.58 -17.57
C LEU A 554 -19.78 19.87 -18.05
N VAL A 555 -18.79 20.32 -17.29
CA VAL A 555 -17.90 21.42 -17.64
C VAL A 555 -16.55 20.82 -18.01
N ARG A 556 -16.00 21.25 -19.15
CA ARG A 556 -14.66 20.88 -19.62
C ARG A 556 -13.86 22.13 -19.87
N MET A 557 -12.62 22.11 -19.40
CA MET A 557 -11.65 23.18 -19.59
C MET A 557 -10.45 22.61 -20.34
N ASP A 558 -10.48 22.75 -21.66
CA ASP A 558 -9.44 22.24 -22.55
C ASP A 558 -8.19 23.15 -22.51
N ASN A 559 -7.01 22.53 -22.44
CA ASN A 559 -5.71 23.20 -22.51
C ASN A 559 -5.47 24.32 -21.47
N HIS A 560 -6.07 24.19 -20.29
CA HIS A 560 -5.86 25.12 -19.17
C HIS A 560 -4.64 24.77 -18.33
N ARG A 561 -3.51 24.50 -19.01
CA ARG A 561 -2.26 24.05 -18.40
C ARG A 561 -1.82 24.95 -17.23
N ALA A 562 -1.79 26.28 -17.43
CA ALA A 562 -1.39 27.23 -16.39
C ALA A 562 -2.27 27.15 -15.12
N TRP A 563 -3.59 26.99 -15.28
CA TRP A 563 -4.49 26.84 -14.14
C TRP A 563 -4.23 25.55 -13.36
N VAL A 564 -3.98 24.45 -14.08
CA VAL A 564 -3.63 23.16 -13.47
C VAL A 564 -2.26 23.23 -12.80
N GLU A 565 -1.26 23.85 -13.43
CA GLU A 565 0.06 24.07 -12.84
C GLU A 565 -0.03 24.89 -11.54
N ASP A 566 -0.80 25.98 -11.51
CA ASP A 566 -1.01 26.80 -10.32
C ASP A 566 -1.73 26.02 -9.20
N LEU A 567 -2.72 25.19 -9.55
CA LEU A 567 -3.42 24.34 -8.57
C LEU A 567 -2.48 23.27 -8.00
N LEU A 568 -1.75 22.55 -8.86
CA LEU A 568 -0.79 21.54 -8.44
C LEU A 568 0.31 22.19 -7.57
N GLN A 569 0.80 23.37 -7.94
CA GLN A 569 1.75 24.13 -7.15
C GLN A 569 1.19 24.45 -5.76
N SER A 570 -0.07 24.88 -5.69
CA SER A 570 -0.76 25.16 -4.41
C SER A 570 -0.84 23.92 -3.54
N LEU A 571 -1.11 22.74 -4.12
CA LEU A 571 -1.09 21.46 -3.39
C LEU A 571 0.32 21.08 -2.90
N ARG A 572 1.36 21.32 -3.72
CA ARG A 572 2.77 21.07 -3.36
C ARG A 572 3.24 21.96 -2.23
N ASP A 573 2.90 23.25 -2.30
CA ASP A 573 3.36 24.32 -1.40
C ASP A 573 2.46 24.53 -0.19
N TRP A 574 1.47 23.66 0.03
CA TRP A 574 0.47 23.85 1.08
C TRP A 574 1.11 24.11 2.46
N GLU A 575 2.24 23.49 2.79
CA GLU A 575 2.97 23.75 4.06
C GLU A 575 3.91 24.95 4.03
N ALA A 576 4.32 25.39 2.84
CA ALA A 576 5.27 26.50 2.69
C ALA A 576 4.59 27.87 2.80
N SER A 577 3.27 27.93 2.59
CA SER A 577 2.46 29.15 2.70
C SER A 577 1.66 29.13 3.99
N SER A 578 1.28 30.31 4.49
CA SER A 578 0.28 30.36 5.54
C SER A 578 -1.06 29.80 5.04
N ARG A 579 -1.90 29.34 5.97
CA ARG A 579 -3.23 28.81 5.64
C ARG A 579 -4.06 29.83 4.85
N GLU A 580 -4.01 31.09 5.24
CA GLU A 580 -4.79 32.18 4.61
C GLU A 580 -4.30 32.45 3.18
N GLU A 581 -3.00 32.61 2.97
CA GLU A 581 -2.43 32.83 1.63
C GLU A 581 -2.76 31.70 0.66
N LEU A 582 -2.72 30.46 1.15
CA LEU A 582 -3.10 29.31 0.33
C LEU A 582 -4.59 29.31 0.01
N GLN A 583 -5.44 29.54 1.01
CA GLN A 583 -6.89 29.62 0.81
C GLN A 583 -7.24 30.68 -0.23
N ASP A 584 -6.62 31.85 -0.14
CA ASP A 584 -6.84 32.94 -1.08
C ASP A 584 -6.34 32.59 -2.48
N ARG A 585 -5.15 31.99 -2.60
CA ARG A 585 -4.60 31.54 -3.89
C ARG A 585 -5.55 30.55 -4.58
N VAL A 586 -6.00 29.51 -3.84
CA VAL A 586 -6.94 28.52 -4.38
C VAL A 586 -8.28 29.17 -4.70
N ARG A 587 -8.80 30.03 -3.81
CA ARG A 587 -10.08 30.72 -4.01
C ARG A 587 -10.05 31.53 -5.31
N LEU A 588 -9.00 32.31 -5.55
CA LEU A 588 -8.82 33.09 -6.78
C LEU A 588 -8.78 32.20 -8.04
N LEU A 589 -8.18 31.00 -7.96
CA LEU A 589 -8.19 30.06 -9.09
C LEU A 589 -9.60 29.57 -9.40
N PHE A 590 -10.37 29.20 -8.38
CA PHE A 590 -11.74 28.71 -8.56
C PHE A 590 -12.74 29.83 -8.85
N GLU A 591 -12.53 31.06 -8.39
CA GLU A 591 -13.34 32.23 -8.78
C GLU A 591 -13.29 32.46 -10.28
N ARG A 592 -12.09 32.44 -10.89
CA ARG A 592 -11.94 32.53 -12.35
C ARG A 592 -12.62 31.38 -13.09
N LEU A 593 -12.63 30.18 -12.51
CA LEU A 593 -13.38 29.03 -13.03
C LEU A 593 -14.90 29.33 -13.00
N PHE A 594 -15.42 29.81 -11.88
CA PHE A 594 -16.85 30.09 -11.71
C PHE A 594 -17.33 31.32 -12.51
N GLU A 595 -16.46 32.29 -12.79
CA GLU A 595 -16.74 33.40 -13.70
C GLU A 595 -16.98 32.91 -15.13
N ARG A 596 -16.20 31.92 -15.57
CA ARG A 596 -16.35 31.30 -16.90
C ARG A 596 -17.51 30.32 -16.96
N HIS A 597 -17.82 29.68 -15.83
CA HIS A 597 -18.83 28.63 -15.71
C HIS A 597 -19.83 28.93 -14.57
N PRO A 598 -20.64 30.00 -14.70
CA PRO A 598 -21.58 30.41 -13.66
C PRO A 598 -22.65 29.34 -13.36
N GLU A 599 -22.88 28.39 -14.27
CA GLU A 599 -23.74 27.22 -14.07
C GLU A 599 -23.31 26.34 -12.89
N LEU A 600 -22.03 26.35 -12.51
CA LEU A 600 -21.52 25.63 -11.33
C LEU A 600 -21.96 26.28 -10.00
N LEU A 601 -22.39 27.54 -10.04
CA LEU A 601 -22.92 28.28 -8.89
C LEU A 601 -24.46 28.30 -8.87
N ALA A 602 -25.12 27.90 -9.97
CA ALA A 602 -26.56 27.98 -10.07
C ALA A 602 -27.24 27.11 -9.00
N ALA A 603 -28.23 27.67 -8.30
CA ALA A 603 -29.13 26.91 -7.44
C ALA A 603 -29.84 25.82 -8.27
N ARG A 604 -30.13 24.69 -7.64
CA ARG A 604 -30.89 23.62 -8.28
C ARG A 604 -32.22 24.22 -8.76
N ARG A 605 -32.47 24.20 -10.06
CA ARG A 605 -33.81 24.52 -10.56
C ARG A 605 -34.71 23.42 -10.03
N THR A 606 -35.63 23.78 -9.15
CA THR A 606 -36.79 22.96 -8.82
C THR A 606 -37.64 22.91 -10.08
N ASP A 607 -37.25 22.04 -11.02
CA ASP A 607 -38.12 21.67 -12.12
C ASP A 607 -39.31 20.97 -11.47
N ALA A 608 -40.40 21.72 -11.30
CA ALA A 608 -41.70 21.19 -10.89
C ALA A 608 -42.10 20.15 -11.95
N ARG A 609 -41.91 18.87 -11.62
CA ARG A 609 -42.42 17.73 -12.39
C ARG A 609 -43.76 17.29 -11.83
#